data_AF-A0A3R7SR91-F1
#
_entry.id   AF-A0A3R7SR91-F1
#
_cell.length_a   1.000
_cell.length_b   1.000
_cell.length_c   1.000
_cell.angle_alpha   90.00
_cell.angle_beta   90.00
_cell.angle_gamma   90.00
#
_symmetry.space_group_name_H-M   'P 1'
#
loop_
_entity.id
_entity.type
_entity.pdbx_description
1 polymer ?
#
loop_
_entity_poly.entity_id
_entity_poly.type
_entity_poly.pdbx_seq_one_letter_code
_entity_poly.pdbx_strand_id
1 'polypeptide(L)'
;MRSTLNVLTILAAGLLVLGGWRIYDDARQEDRLIESTRLAKDRIHAEIRLRSALAGASVSRTGWTRNVDPEWFNPLPCNAWFSSSDQPWIEIAPDSAGRRQNPKEISITQPSQATWWFNPTSGALRARVPELTSGSATQALYDLVNQ
;
A
#
# COMPACT_ATOMS: atom_id res chain seq x y z
N MET A 1 2.59 42.86 34.42
CA MET A 1 2.43 41.42 34.75
C MET A 1 1.17 40.78 34.17
N ARG A 2 0.00 41.45 34.15
CA ARG A 2 -1.22 40.87 33.52
C ARG A 2 -1.12 40.70 31.99
N SER A 3 -0.52 41.67 31.30
CA SER A 3 -0.35 41.62 29.83
C SER A 3 0.58 40.49 29.37
N THR A 4 1.67 40.24 30.09
CA THR A 4 2.62 39.14 29.79
C THR A 4 1.99 37.76 30.01
N LEU A 5 1.13 37.62 31.02
CA LEU A 5 0.41 36.37 31.27
C LEU A 5 -0.60 36.08 30.14
N ASN A 6 -1.33 37.10 29.69
CA ASN A 6 -2.29 36.98 28.60
C ASN A 6 -1.62 36.56 27.28
N VAL A 7 -0.48 37.16 26.94
CA VAL A 7 0.31 36.81 25.74
C VAL A 7 0.78 35.36 25.78
N LEU A 8 1.25 34.88 26.94
CA LEU A 8 1.66 33.48 27.13
C LEU A 8 0.49 32.50 26.97
N THR A 9 -0.68 32.79 27.53
CA THR A 9 -1.88 31.95 27.34
C THR A 9 -2.35 31.90 25.88
N ILE A 10 -2.30 33.02 25.15
CA ILE A 10 -2.70 33.06 23.74
C ILE A 10 -1.71 32.26 22.89
N LEU A 11 -0.41 32.36 23.15
CA LEU A 11 0.63 31.57 22.49
C LEU A 11 0.47 30.07 22.76
N ALA A 12 0.22 29.70 24.02
CA ALA A 12 -0.01 28.30 24.39
C ALA A 12 -1.28 27.73 23.73
N ALA A 13 -2.37 28.50 23.71
CA ALA A 13 -3.61 28.11 23.02
C ALA A 13 -3.39 27.98 21.51
N GLY A 14 -2.65 28.91 20.89
CA GLY A 14 -2.29 28.86 19.48
C GLY A 14 -1.49 27.62 19.11
N LEU A 15 -0.50 27.24 19.93
CA LEU A 15 0.28 26.01 19.74
C LEU A 15 -0.57 24.75 19.86
N LEU A 16 -1.51 24.70 20.80
CA LEU A 16 -2.42 23.56 20.96
C LEU A 16 -3.38 23.41 19.78
N VAL A 17 -3.96 24.52 19.30
CA VAL A 17 -4.88 24.51 18.15
C VAL A 17 -4.14 24.12 16.87
N LEU A 18 -2.95 24.69 16.62
CA LEU A 18 -2.13 24.36 15.45
C LEU A 18 -1.63 22.91 15.49
N GLY A 19 -1.18 22.43 16.65
CA GLY A 19 -0.76 21.04 16.84
C GLY A 19 -1.90 20.06 16.65
N GLY A 20 -3.08 20.35 17.21
CA GLY A 20 -4.28 19.53 17.05
C GLY A 20 -4.77 19.47 15.61
N TRP A 21 -4.74 20.59 14.88
CA TRP A 21 -5.14 20.61 13.47
C TRP A 21 -4.17 19.81 12.60
N ARG A 22 -2.86 19.92 12.82
CA ARG A 22 -1.86 19.16 12.04
C ARG A 22 -2.04 17.65 12.17
N ILE A 23 -2.23 17.16 13.40
CA ILE A 23 -2.47 15.73 13.66
C ILE A 23 -3.76 15.24 12.99
N TYR A 24 -4.80 16.09 12.99
CA TYR A 24 -6.08 15.76 12.37
C TYR A 24 -6.01 15.67 10.84
N ASP A 25 -5.24 16.55 10.21
CA ASP A 25 -5.06 16.54 8.75
C ASP A 25 -4.19 15.36 8.30
N ASP A 26 -3.12 15.06 9.04
CA ASP A 26 -2.23 13.91 8.80
C ASP A 26 -3.01 12.58 8.86
N ALA A 27 -3.88 12.40 9.87
CA ALA A 27 -4.70 11.18 10.00
C ALA A 27 -5.65 10.99 8.81
N ARG A 28 -6.29 12.07 8.34
CA ARG A 28 -7.18 12.01 7.17
C ARG A 28 -6.44 11.70 5.88
N GLN A 29 -5.21 12.19 5.74
CA GLN A 29 -4.39 11.87 4.59
C GLN A 29 -4.03 10.38 4.58
N GLU A 30 -3.63 9.83 5.73
CA GLU A 30 -3.32 8.41 5.86
C GLU A 30 -4.52 7.53 5.51
N ASP A 31 -5.70 7.82 6.06
CA ASP A 31 -6.95 7.09 5.75
C ASP A 31 -7.25 7.08 4.24
N ARG A 32 -7.11 8.22 3.57
CA ARG A 32 -7.31 8.32 2.11
C ARG A 32 -6.30 7.47 1.33
N LEU A 33 -5.05 7.42 1.77
CA LEU A 33 -4.01 6.61 1.13
C LEU A 33 -4.33 5.12 1.29
N ILE A 34 -4.76 4.69 2.47
CA ILE A 34 -5.16 3.32 2.76
C ILE A 34 -6.35 2.93 1.88
N GLU A 35 -7.42 3.73 1.87
CA GLU A 35 -8.62 3.45 1.09
C GLU A 35 -8.33 3.38 -0.41
N SER A 36 -7.57 4.35 -0.93
CA SER A 36 -7.17 4.38 -2.34
C SER A 36 -6.36 3.14 -2.73
N THR A 37 -5.37 2.75 -1.91
CA THR A 37 -4.57 1.56 -2.16
C THR A 37 -5.40 0.27 -2.06
N ARG A 38 -6.35 0.18 -1.12
CA ARG A 38 -7.27 -0.97 -1.03
C ARG A 38 -8.15 -1.08 -2.28
N LEU A 39 -8.73 0.02 -2.75
CA LEU A 39 -9.53 0.01 -3.99
C LEU A 39 -8.70 -0.40 -5.21
N ALA A 40 -7.46 0.10 -5.31
CA ALA A 40 -6.53 -0.30 -6.37
C ALA A 40 -6.19 -1.80 -6.29
N LYS A 41 -5.92 -2.32 -5.09
CA LYS A 41 -5.66 -3.75 -4.83
C LYS A 41 -6.83 -4.60 -5.31
N ASP A 42 -8.05 -4.25 -4.92
CA ASP A 42 -9.26 -5.01 -5.27
C ASP A 42 -9.50 -5.02 -6.77
N ARG A 43 -9.27 -3.89 -7.44
CA ARG A 43 -9.34 -3.79 -8.90
C ARG A 43 -8.32 -4.70 -9.59
N ILE A 44 -7.06 -4.69 -9.13
CA ILE A 44 -6.01 -5.57 -9.67
C ILE A 44 -6.41 -7.03 -9.47
N HIS A 45 -6.81 -7.39 -8.26
CA HIS A 45 -7.15 -8.76 -7.91
C HIS A 45 -8.35 -9.29 -8.71
N ALA A 46 -9.38 -8.47 -8.91
CA ALA A 46 -10.54 -8.83 -9.72
C ALA A 46 -10.18 -9.09 -11.18
N GLU A 47 -9.35 -8.23 -11.79
CA GLU A 47 -8.91 -8.40 -13.18
C GLU A 47 -8.02 -9.64 -13.33
N ILE A 48 -7.06 -9.84 -12.41
CA ILE A 48 -6.24 -11.06 -12.38
C ILE A 48 -7.11 -12.30 -12.32
N ARG A 49 -8.15 -12.30 -11.47
CA ARG A 49 -9.08 -13.43 -11.34
C ARG A 49 -9.86 -13.68 -12.62
N LEU A 50 -10.38 -12.62 -13.25
CA LEU A 50 -11.06 -12.71 -14.53
C LEU A 50 -10.15 -13.28 -15.62
N ARG A 51 -8.93 -12.74 -15.74
CA ARG A 51 -7.92 -13.19 -16.71
C ARG A 51 -7.48 -14.62 -16.45
N SER A 52 -7.37 -15.01 -15.19
CA SER A 52 -7.04 -16.39 -14.81
C SER A 52 -8.13 -17.39 -15.22
N ALA A 53 -9.41 -16.97 -15.19
CA ALA A 53 -10.52 -17.80 -15.66
C ALA A 53 -10.60 -17.87 -17.19
N LEU A 54 -10.19 -16.81 -17.89
CA LEU A 54 -10.23 -16.73 -19.36
C LEU A 54 -8.96 -17.29 -20.04
N ALA A 55 -7.82 -17.27 -19.35
CA ALA A 55 -6.53 -17.66 -19.92
C ALA A 55 -6.41 -19.19 -20.02
N GLY A 56 -6.45 -19.71 -21.24
CA GLY A 56 -6.35 -21.14 -21.52
C GLY A 56 -4.93 -21.75 -21.44
N ALA A 57 -3.84 -20.99 -21.25
CA ALA A 57 -2.50 -21.53 -21.55
C ALA A 57 -1.27 -21.11 -20.69
N SER A 58 -1.37 -20.38 -19.57
CA SER A 58 -0.20 -20.21 -18.66
C SER A 58 -0.59 -20.07 -17.19
N VAL A 59 -1.54 -20.89 -16.79
CA VAL A 59 -2.10 -20.88 -15.43
C VAL A 59 -1.19 -21.69 -14.50
N SER A 60 -1.05 -21.24 -13.26
CA SER A 60 -0.42 -22.02 -12.18
C SER A 60 -1.23 -23.27 -11.89
N ARG A 61 -0.66 -24.22 -11.12
CA ARG A 61 -1.38 -25.43 -10.68
C ARG A 61 -2.68 -25.10 -9.91
N THR A 62 -2.79 -23.89 -9.38
CA THR A 62 -3.92 -23.41 -8.58
C THR A 62 -4.90 -22.55 -9.38
N GLY A 63 -4.74 -22.45 -10.70
CA GLY A 63 -5.72 -21.75 -11.53
C GLY A 63 -5.53 -20.23 -11.60
N TRP A 64 -4.37 -19.69 -11.22
CA TRP A 64 -4.03 -18.27 -11.37
C TRP A 64 -3.04 -18.01 -12.51
N THR A 65 -3.18 -16.90 -13.24
CA THR A 65 -2.22 -16.49 -14.27
C THR A 65 -0.81 -16.35 -13.69
N ARG A 66 0.21 -16.78 -14.45
CA ARG A 66 1.62 -16.64 -14.05
C ARG A 66 2.22 -15.28 -14.38
N ASN A 67 1.57 -14.51 -15.22
CA ASN A 67 2.00 -13.15 -15.57
C ASN A 67 0.84 -12.18 -15.41
N VAL A 68 1.13 -10.94 -15.06
CA VAL A 68 0.15 -9.85 -14.97
C VAL A 68 0.57 -8.78 -15.95
N ASP A 69 -0.25 -8.57 -16.97
CA ASP A 69 0.03 -7.59 -18.02
C ASP A 69 -0.53 -6.21 -17.60
N PRO A 70 0.29 -5.14 -17.59
CA PRO A 70 -0.19 -3.78 -17.35
C PRO A 70 -1.30 -3.33 -18.31
N GLU A 71 -1.33 -3.84 -19.55
CA GLU A 71 -2.33 -3.46 -20.56
C GLU A 71 -3.76 -3.89 -20.21
N TRP A 72 -3.93 -4.80 -19.24
CA TRP A 72 -5.26 -5.17 -18.75
C TRP A 72 -5.96 -4.02 -18.02
N PHE A 73 -5.22 -2.97 -17.68
CA PHE A 73 -5.71 -1.88 -16.85
C PHE A 73 -5.65 -0.54 -17.57
N ASN A 74 -6.75 0.19 -17.51
CA ASN A 74 -6.82 1.58 -17.97
C ASN A 74 -7.72 2.41 -17.03
N PRO A 75 -7.17 3.35 -16.21
CA PRO A 75 -5.75 3.60 -15.98
C PRO A 75 -5.10 2.50 -15.12
N LEU A 76 -3.75 2.43 -15.13
CA LEU A 76 -2.96 1.49 -14.32
C LEU A 76 -3.13 1.79 -12.82
N PRO A 77 -3.59 0.84 -11.98
CA PRO A 77 -3.82 1.09 -10.56
C PRO A 77 -2.49 1.24 -9.82
N CYS A 78 -2.25 2.40 -9.23
CA CYS A 78 -1.05 2.66 -8.44
C CYS A 78 -1.29 2.43 -6.94
N ASN A 79 -0.21 2.13 -6.22
CA ASN A 79 -0.22 2.20 -4.77
C ASN A 79 -0.10 3.67 -4.37
N ALA A 80 -1.05 4.20 -3.61
CA ALA A 80 -1.16 5.63 -3.33
C ALA A 80 0.09 6.20 -2.62
N TRP A 81 0.78 5.36 -1.83
CA TRP A 81 2.03 5.72 -1.14
C TRP A 81 3.21 5.95 -2.09
N PHE A 82 3.15 5.42 -3.32
CA PHE A 82 4.25 5.40 -4.28
C PHE A 82 3.85 5.96 -5.65
N SER A 83 2.87 6.88 -5.67
CA SER A 83 2.25 7.44 -6.88
C SER A 83 3.22 8.13 -7.85
N SER A 84 4.43 8.48 -7.41
CA SER A 84 5.44 9.20 -8.20
C SER A 84 6.73 8.40 -8.45
N SER A 85 6.79 7.12 -8.07
CA SER A 85 8.07 6.41 -8.03
C SER A 85 8.36 5.63 -9.32
N ASP A 86 9.64 5.60 -9.71
CA ASP A 86 10.20 4.72 -10.76
C ASP A 86 10.22 3.22 -10.36
N GLN A 87 9.57 2.87 -9.26
CA GLN A 87 9.54 1.50 -8.78
C GLN A 87 8.76 0.61 -9.76
N PRO A 88 9.16 -0.65 -9.92
CA PRO A 88 8.37 -1.60 -10.68
C PRO A 88 6.94 -1.66 -10.15
N TRP A 89 5.99 -1.82 -11.07
CA TRP A 89 4.58 -1.81 -10.67
C TRP A 89 4.24 -3.03 -9.81
N ILE A 90 4.46 -4.23 -10.35
CA ILE A 90 4.12 -5.50 -9.70
C ILE A 90 5.26 -6.51 -9.79
N GLU A 91 5.55 -7.16 -8.67
CA GLU A 91 6.46 -8.29 -8.58
C GLU A 91 5.66 -9.59 -8.57
N ILE A 92 6.01 -10.51 -9.46
CA ILE A 92 5.44 -11.86 -9.46
C ILE A 92 6.33 -12.76 -8.61
N ALA A 93 5.74 -13.39 -7.60
CA ALA A 93 6.45 -14.28 -6.69
C ALA A 93 7.03 -15.48 -7.48
N PRO A 94 8.31 -15.84 -7.23
CA PRO A 94 8.88 -17.03 -7.84
C PRO A 94 8.19 -18.29 -7.32
N ASP A 95 8.24 -19.39 -8.08
CA ASP A 95 7.64 -20.67 -7.66
C ASP A 95 8.19 -21.16 -6.30
N SER A 96 9.44 -20.79 -5.94
CA SER A 96 10.07 -21.08 -4.65
C SER A 96 9.38 -20.42 -3.45
N ALA A 97 8.58 -19.37 -3.67
CA ALA A 97 7.76 -18.75 -2.63
C ALA A 97 6.62 -19.66 -2.17
N GLY A 98 6.25 -20.69 -2.96
CA GLY A 98 5.19 -21.63 -2.63
C GLY A 98 3.86 -20.94 -2.34
N ARG A 99 3.11 -21.41 -1.32
CA ARG A 99 1.81 -20.83 -0.93
C ARG A 99 1.91 -19.65 0.03
N ARG A 100 3.03 -18.92 0.04
CA ARG A 100 3.20 -17.77 0.94
C ARG A 100 2.11 -16.71 0.67
N GLN A 101 1.60 -16.11 1.74
CA GLN A 101 0.54 -15.10 1.65
C GLN A 101 1.05 -13.65 1.66
N ASN A 102 2.29 -13.45 2.09
CA ASN A 102 2.93 -12.13 2.20
C ASN A 102 4.31 -12.17 1.50
N PRO A 103 4.82 -11.06 0.97
CA PRO A 103 6.19 -10.99 0.48
C PRO A 103 7.19 -11.22 1.62
N LYS A 104 8.46 -11.49 1.26
CA LYS A 104 9.54 -11.54 2.27
C LYS A 104 9.76 -10.18 2.92
N GLU A 105 9.64 -9.12 2.12
CA GLU A 105 9.81 -7.73 2.52
C GLU A 105 8.50 -7.01 2.26
N ILE A 106 7.86 -6.58 3.35
CA ILE A 106 6.55 -5.92 3.35
C ILE A 106 6.65 -4.43 3.05
N SER A 107 7.84 -3.84 3.27
CA SER A 107 8.15 -2.46 2.99
C SER A 107 9.04 -2.31 1.76
N ILE A 108 9.00 -1.12 1.16
CA ILE A 108 9.93 -0.72 0.11
C ILE A 108 11.07 0.06 0.75
N THR A 109 12.28 -0.49 0.64
CA THR A 109 13.54 0.11 1.08
C THR A 109 14.48 0.38 -0.09
N GLN A 110 14.22 -0.21 -1.26
CA GLN A 110 15.03 -0.07 -2.47
C GLN A 110 14.17 0.27 -3.71
N PRO A 111 14.67 1.09 -4.65
CA PRO A 111 13.93 1.46 -5.86
C PRO A 111 13.57 0.28 -6.78
N SER A 112 14.30 -0.84 -6.70
CA SER A 112 14.06 -2.06 -7.49
C SER A 112 12.86 -2.87 -7.00
N GLN A 113 12.32 -2.56 -5.82
CA GLN A 113 11.20 -3.31 -5.25
C GLN A 113 9.89 -2.83 -5.81
N ALA A 114 9.06 -3.77 -6.25
CA ALA A 114 7.76 -3.43 -6.78
C ALA A 114 6.78 -2.97 -5.68
N THR A 115 5.87 -2.08 -6.05
CA THR A 115 4.82 -1.57 -5.15
C THR A 115 3.75 -2.61 -4.80
N TRP A 116 3.52 -3.54 -5.71
CA TRP A 116 2.62 -4.67 -5.56
C TRP A 116 3.38 -5.99 -5.59
N TRP A 117 2.89 -6.98 -4.87
CA TRP A 117 3.40 -8.35 -4.89
C TRP A 117 2.26 -9.32 -5.14
N PHE A 118 2.38 -10.16 -6.16
CA PHE A 118 1.40 -11.17 -6.50
C PHE A 118 2.02 -12.57 -6.50
N ASN A 119 1.35 -13.53 -5.86
CA ASN A 119 1.76 -14.91 -5.85
C ASN A 119 0.78 -15.80 -6.63
N PRO A 120 1.13 -16.26 -7.84
CA PRO A 120 0.29 -17.17 -8.63
C PRO A 120 -0.01 -18.51 -7.95
N THR A 121 0.79 -18.94 -6.97
CA THR A 121 0.63 -20.23 -6.29
C THR A 121 -0.41 -20.17 -5.17
N SER A 122 -0.64 -19.01 -4.57
CA SER A 122 -1.69 -18.80 -3.55
C SER A 122 -2.85 -17.93 -4.03
N GLY A 123 -2.64 -17.14 -5.09
CA GLY A 123 -3.54 -16.06 -5.49
C GLY A 123 -3.39 -14.79 -4.65
N ALA A 124 -2.44 -14.74 -3.72
CA ALA A 124 -2.28 -13.59 -2.84
C ALA A 124 -1.76 -12.38 -3.61
N LEU A 125 -2.50 -11.27 -3.53
CA LEU A 125 -2.05 -9.95 -3.94
C LEU A 125 -1.87 -9.07 -2.70
N ARG A 126 -0.69 -8.44 -2.60
CA ARG A 126 -0.34 -7.58 -1.47
C ARG A 126 0.23 -6.24 -1.94
N ALA A 127 -0.17 -5.18 -1.27
CA ALA A 127 0.48 -3.87 -1.38
C ALA A 127 1.69 -3.84 -0.44
N ARG A 128 2.85 -3.41 -0.93
CA ARG A 128 3.94 -3.01 -0.02
C ARG A 128 3.64 -1.63 0.56
N VAL A 129 4.27 -1.31 1.69
CA VAL A 129 4.07 -0.05 2.42
C VAL A 129 5.40 0.69 2.61
N PRO A 130 5.40 2.00 2.90
CA PRO A 130 6.64 2.67 3.27
C PRO A 130 7.19 2.10 4.59
N GLU A 131 8.50 2.16 4.76
CA GLU A 131 9.12 1.89 6.05
C GLU A 131 8.83 3.05 7.02
N LEU A 132 8.20 2.74 8.15
CA LEU A 132 7.93 3.70 9.23
C LEU A 132 9.02 3.62 10.30
N THR A 133 8.96 4.56 11.26
CA THR A 133 9.95 4.70 12.35
C THR A 133 10.14 3.46 13.22
N SER A 134 9.16 2.56 13.26
CA SER A 134 9.26 1.28 13.97
C SER A 134 8.72 0.15 13.11
N GLY A 135 9.33 -1.04 13.22
CA GLY A 135 8.86 -2.24 12.52
C GLY A 135 7.42 -2.62 12.88
N SER A 136 6.98 -2.37 14.12
CA SER A 136 5.59 -2.55 14.53
C SER A 136 4.63 -1.61 13.83
N ALA A 137 5.02 -0.34 13.62
CA ALA A 137 4.18 0.60 12.87
C ALA A 137 4.10 0.20 11.39
N THR A 138 5.22 -0.20 10.78
CA THR A 138 5.25 -0.72 9.40
C THR A 138 4.36 -1.95 9.25
N GLN A 139 4.43 -2.89 10.20
CA GLN A 139 3.59 -4.09 10.20
C GLN A 139 2.11 -3.73 10.36
N ALA A 140 1.77 -2.81 11.28
CA ALA A 140 0.40 -2.38 11.48
C ALA A 140 -0.19 -1.73 10.22
N LEU A 141 0.56 -0.84 9.56
CA LEU A 141 0.15 -0.24 8.29
C LEU A 141 0.00 -1.30 7.20
N TYR A 142 0.94 -2.24 7.11
CA TYR A 142 0.87 -3.34 6.16
C TYR A 142 -0.39 -4.18 6.34
N ASP A 143 -0.68 -4.60 7.57
CA ASP A 143 -1.86 -5.39 7.88
C ASP A 143 -3.13 -4.60 7.59
N LEU A 144 -3.15 -3.31 7.91
CA LEU A 144 -4.28 -2.45 7.64
C LEU A 144 -4.54 -2.33 6.13
N VAL A 145 -3.53 -2.09 5.29
CA VAL A 145 -3.70 -2.02 3.84
C VAL A 145 -4.09 -3.38 3.23
N ASN A 146 -3.60 -4.48 3.79
CA ASN A 146 -3.73 -5.83 3.22
C ASN A 146 -4.84 -6.71 3.81
N GLN A 147 -5.56 -6.24 4.83
CA GLN A 147 -6.88 -6.76 5.22
C GLN A 147 -7.81 -6.83 4.01
#